data_AF-A0A125QIJ0-F1
#
_entry.id   AF-A0A125QIJ0-F1
#
_cell.length_a   1.000
_cell.length_b   1.000
_cell.length_c   1.000
_cell.angle_alpha   90.00
_cell.angle_beta   90.00
_cell.angle_gamma   90.00
#
_symmetry.space_group_name_H-M   'P 1'
#
loop_
_entity.id
_entity.type
_entity.pdbx_description
1 polymer ?
#
loop_
_entity_poly.entity_id
_entity_poly.type
_entity_poly.pdbx_seq_one_letter_code
_entity_poly.pdbx_strand_id
1 'polypeptide(L)'
;MRRKDIDKPLPHHSISLDSIENIATPAGVASQVKGSEQANTIIANGDGDRIEAAQGNDTVIVLGSNAWVDGGAGKDRYVLATNRGTVSLYEQDWAEGAVIEMRWPLSAIAHWGIQGCALVIVVWRGVNGELPQHVIKLEQLYTQGDDRRWLNKHSLLFLTEDGYMLEPILEPTLVGNEDADVTVAVRAGGQDVSLDRVLNAGTFVVPHGRSTRCFIERGPHRKVVEVRLKSDATACVLYVDYSSQEILQVLAGYRVTLRRLVHFDSLTYSDVKLTISFTDGSQLILCEYASDRSSIRTNVTSNIIAVSLKLDCQFVLVMNDGASYRIQAAQQTYTQDRASPGFNTFDGSSALVKRPGIHGFFRPHSAKGVWLQSSPQKVVIPAPPHYQKSYSLMGRASTYEVVPSTGSTIYLSTPGALAKKSDASFWRINTAKLGELIERAHIVLNENTLTLGSVKVLLPPVTDPSVPLEQVSVLTKQGEQYDIRQDLGGIYLAQLDASPYQTVAEVWEALRRSRQWSTLMARQLRVIGLELSDGTVSGVHYDSGRDCWGADVDPLRTVTSADLRFSGVASV
;
A
#
# COMPACT_ATOMS: atom_id res chain seq x y z
N MET A 1 21.64 53.55 -55.54
CA MET A 1 20.18 53.67 -55.35
C MET A 1 19.84 53.28 -53.92
N ARG A 2 18.92 54.01 -53.29
CA ARG A 2 18.73 54.15 -51.83
C ARG A 2 18.28 52.88 -51.10
N ARG A 3 18.84 52.68 -49.90
CA ARG A 3 18.27 51.98 -48.73
C ARG A 3 16.84 52.49 -48.44
N LYS A 4 15.90 51.57 -48.19
CA LYS A 4 14.85 51.64 -47.15
C LYS A 4 14.06 50.32 -47.16
N ASP A 5 13.57 49.94 -45.98
CA ASP A 5 12.56 48.88 -45.72
C ASP A 5 13.06 47.52 -45.17
N ILE A 6 13.93 47.53 -44.16
CA ILE A 6 14.06 46.41 -43.21
C ILE A 6 14.00 46.98 -41.79
N ASP A 7 12.83 47.50 -41.41
CA ASP A 7 12.45 47.79 -40.01
C ASP A 7 10.94 48.09 -39.95
N LYS A 8 10.13 47.09 -40.33
CA LYS A 8 8.75 47.02 -39.85
C LYS A 8 8.66 45.82 -38.92
N PRO A 9 8.48 46.01 -37.60
CA PRO A 9 8.13 44.90 -36.74
C PRO A 9 6.82 44.30 -37.26
N LEU A 10 6.78 42.97 -37.38
CA LEU A 10 5.55 42.23 -37.62
C LEU A 10 4.51 42.68 -36.57
N PRO A 11 3.26 42.97 -36.95
CA PRO A 11 2.25 43.35 -35.98
C PRO A 11 2.03 42.16 -35.03
N HIS A 12 2.50 42.29 -33.79
CA HIS A 12 2.03 41.44 -32.71
C HIS A 12 0.59 41.86 -32.43
N HIS A 13 -0.36 41.06 -32.93
CA HIS A 13 -1.76 41.22 -32.58
C HIS A 13 -1.89 41.04 -31.06
N SER A 14 -2.05 42.13 -30.34
CA SER A 14 -2.33 42.16 -28.91
C SER A 14 -3.78 42.59 -28.72
N ILE A 15 -4.49 41.90 -27.83
CA ILE A 15 -5.87 42.22 -27.43
C ILE A 15 -5.77 42.85 -26.04
N SER A 16 -6.29 44.06 -25.85
CA SER A 16 -6.36 44.72 -24.54
C SER A 16 -7.82 44.83 -24.10
N LEU A 17 -8.10 44.43 -22.86
CA LEU A 17 -9.44 44.43 -22.25
C LEU A 17 -9.32 44.98 -20.83
N ASP A 18 -10.21 45.90 -20.45
CA ASP A 18 -10.15 46.65 -19.18
C ASP A 18 -11.48 46.57 -18.41
N SER A 19 -11.41 46.58 -17.07
CA SER A 19 -12.55 46.49 -16.13
C SER A 19 -13.49 45.30 -16.42
N ILE A 20 -12.92 44.10 -16.50
CA ILE A 20 -13.67 42.87 -16.80
C ILE A 20 -13.71 41.94 -15.59
N GLU A 21 -14.92 41.58 -15.14
CA GLU A 21 -15.07 40.63 -14.03
C GLU A 21 -14.93 39.17 -14.46
N ASN A 22 -15.28 38.83 -15.71
CA ASN A 22 -15.29 37.44 -16.21
C ASN A 22 -14.78 37.37 -17.64
N ILE A 23 -13.68 36.66 -17.87
CA ILE A 23 -13.07 36.58 -19.20
C ILE A 23 -12.34 35.26 -19.44
N ALA A 24 -12.33 34.83 -20.70
CA ALA A 24 -11.39 33.85 -21.21
C ALA A 24 -10.63 34.44 -22.42
N THR A 25 -9.31 34.50 -22.34
CA THR A 25 -8.47 34.93 -23.46
C THR A 25 -8.45 33.86 -24.56
N PRO A 26 -8.19 34.21 -25.83
CA PRO A 26 -8.06 33.23 -26.90
C PRO A 26 -6.74 32.44 -26.79
N ALA A 27 -6.80 31.15 -27.16
CA ALA A 27 -5.63 30.29 -27.14
C ALA A 27 -4.56 30.72 -28.17
N GLY A 28 -3.28 30.65 -27.79
CA GLY A 28 -2.13 30.87 -28.68
C GLY A 28 -1.85 32.34 -29.06
N VAL A 29 -2.56 33.30 -28.46
CA VAL A 29 -2.36 34.74 -28.65
C VAL A 29 -1.97 35.37 -27.31
N ALA A 30 -1.12 36.40 -27.32
CA ALA A 30 -0.82 37.19 -26.13
C ALA A 30 -1.91 38.26 -25.91
N SER A 31 -2.60 38.19 -24.78
CA SER A 31 -3.64 39.15 -24.39
C SER A 31 -3.20 39.96 -23.18
N GLN A 32 -3.60 41.22 -23.11
CA GLN A 32 -3.48 42.07 -21.93
C GLN A 32 -4.87 42.24 -21.32
N VAL A 33 -5.02 41.85 -20.06
CA VAL A 33 -6.30 41.90 -19.33
C VAL A 33 -6.10 42.70 -18.06
N LYS A 34 -6.97 43.68 -17.85
CA LYS A 34 -7.09 44.40 -16.57
C LYS A 34 -8.46 44.14 -15.96
N GLY A 35 -8.44 43.66 -14.73
CA GLY A 35 -9.59 43.40 -13.91
C GLY A 35 -10.28 44.67 -13.40
N SER A 36 -11.28 44.47 -12.56
CA SER A 36 -11.96 45.52 -11.81
C SER A 36 -11.66 45.40 -10.31
N GLU A 37 -12.08 46.35 -9.48
CA GLU A 37 -11.91 46.27 -8.02
C GLU A 37 -12.87 45.26 -7.34
N GLN A 38 -13.53 44.41 -8.11
CA GLN A 38 -14.41 43.34 -7.61
C GLN A 38 -13.70 42.00 -7.77
N ALA A 39 -14.19 40.97 -7.08
CA ALA A 39 -13.71 39.60 -7.32
C ALA A 39 -13.90 39.18 -8.80
N ASN A 40 -12.79 38.89 -9.47
CA ASN A 40 -12.70 38.55 -10.88
C ASN A 40 -12.49 37.05 -11.10
N THR A 41 -12.93 36.53 -12.25
CA THR A 41 -12.61 35.18 -12.74
C THR A 41 -12.04 35.26 -14.15
N ILE A 42 -10.73 35.00 -14.26
CA ILE A 42 -9.95 35.22 -15.48
C ILE A 42 -9.35 33.89 -15.95
N ILE A 43 -9.64 33.47 -17.18
CA ILE A 43 -9.06 32.28 -17.80
C ILE A 43 -8.02 32.72 -18.83
N ALA A 44 -6.75 32.47 -18.54
CA ALA A 44 -5.61 32.78 -19.40
C ALA A 44 -5.29 31.58 -20.32
N ASN A 45 -5.81 31.54 -21.55
CA ASN A 45 -5.51 30.47 -22.53
C ASN A 45 -4.34 30.80 -23.46
N GLY A 46 -3.90 32.06 -23.50
CA GLY A 46 -2.95 32.58 -24.48
C GLY A 46 -1.50 32.11 -24.27
N ASP A 47 -0.62 32.46 -25.22
CA ASP A 47 0.83 32.32 -25.04
C ASP A 47 1.41 33.71 -24.79
N GLY A 48 1.87 33.98 -23.57
CA GLY A 48 2.32 35.30 -23.15
C GLY A 48 1.20 36.25 -22.69
N ASP A 49 0.12 35.71 -22.11
CA ASP A 49 -0.93 36.55 -21.51
C ASP A 49 -0.38 37.37 -20.33
N ARG A 50 -0.82 38.63 -20.23
CA ARG A 50 -0.52 39.56 -19.15
C ARG A 50 -1.81 39.94 -18.44
N ILE A 51 -1.93 39.58 -17.17
CA ILE A 51 -3.15 39.78 -16.38
C ILE A 51 -2.82 40.66 -15.18
N GLU A 52 -3.61 41.71 -14.99
CA GLU A 52 -3.61 42.59 -13.82
C GLU A 52 -5.02 42.49 -13.20
N ALA A 53 -5.23 41.64 -12.20
CA ALA A 53 -6.57 41.32 -11.68
C ALA A 53 -7.16 42.44 -10.79
N ALA A 54 -6.29 43.29 -10.24
CA ALA A 54 -6.61 44.49 -9.46
C ALA A 54 -6.99 44.21 -7.99
N GLN A 55 -8.08 44.76 -7.47
CA GLN A 55 -8.47 44.53 -6.07
C GLN A 55 -9.61 43.53 -6.05
N GLY A 56 -9.63 42.65 -5.06
CA GLY A 56 -10.67 41.63 -4.96
C GLY A 56 -10.08 40.30 -4.53
N ASN A 57 -10.94 39.31 -4.27
CA ASN A 57 -10.47 37.93 -4.12
C ASN A 57 -10.62 37.27 -5.48
N ASP A 58 -9.57 37.30 -6.27
CA ASP A 58 -9.59 36.95 -7.68
C ASP A 58 -9.29 35.48 -7.90
N THR A 59 -9.84 34.92 -8.98
CA THR A 59 -9.53 33.57 -9.44
C THR A 59 -8.97 33.61 -10.85
N VAL A 60 -7.69 33.27 -10.99
CA VAL A 60 -7.00 33.24 -12.28
C VAL A 60 -6.64 31.80 -12.66
N ILE A 61 -7.27 31.30 -13.73
CA ILE A 61 -7.02 29.96 -14.27
C ILE A 61 -6.05 30.09 -15.46
N VAL A 62 -4.81 29.65 -15.26
CA VAL A 62 -3.76 29.72 -16.29
C VAL A 62 -3.70 28.41 -17.07
N LEU A 63 -4.32 28.41 -18.25
CA LEU A 63 -4.33 27.32 -19.23
C LEU A 63 -3.35 27.55 -20.39
N GLY A 64 -2.71 28.71 -20.45
CA GLY A 64 -1.73 29.14 -21.44
C GLY A 64 -0.28 28.80 -21.09
N SER A 65 0.66 29.34 -21.86
CA SER A 65 2.10 29.29 -21.59
C SER A 65 2.64 30.70 -21.36
N ASN A 66 3.76 30.84 -20.65
CA ASN A 66 4.49 32.11 -20.51
C ASN A 66 3.68 33.27 -19.90
N ALA A 67 2.68 32.97 -19.05
CA ALA A 67 1.79 33.99 -18.51
C ALA A 67 2.47 34.83 -17.41
N TRP A 68 2.12 36.11 -17.38
CA TRP A 68 2.44 37.05 -16.31
C TRP A 68 1.11 37.44 -15.64
N VAL A 69 1.01 37.22 -14.35
CA VAL A 69 -0.23 37.46 -13.60
C VAL A 69 0.10 38.24 -12.34
N ASP A 70 -0.56 39.37 -12.17
CA ASP A 70 -0.58 40.16 -10.95
C ASP A 70 -1.98 40.05 -10.35
N GLY A 71 -2.09 39.42 -9.18
CA GLY A 71 -3.32 39.30 -8.42
C GLY A 71 -3.80 40.65 -7.88
N GLY A 72 -2.85 41.50 -7.50
CA GLY A 72 -3.13 42.77 -6.85
C GLY A 72 -3.42 42.57 -5.36
N ALA A 73 -4.51 43.12 -4.83
CA ALA A 73 -4.80 43.06 -3.40
C ALA A 73 -6.03 42.20 -3.12
N GLY A 74 -5.87 41.24 -2.21
CA GLY A 74 -6.90 40.36 -1.70
C GLY A 74 -6.39 38.95 -1.50
N LYS A 75 -7.34 38.01 -1.38
CA LYS A 75 -7.03 36.58 -1.24
C LYS A 75 -7.24 35.85 -2.55
N ASP A 76 -6.19 35.81 -3.36
CA ASP A 76 -6.30 35.30 -4.72
C ASP A 76 -6.05 33.80 -4.83
N ARG A 77 -6.62 33.24 -5.89
CA ARG A 77 -6.55 31.83 -6.23
C ARG A 77 -6.03 31.65 -7.65
N TYR A 78 -4.92 30.94 -7.79
CA TYR A 78 -4.31 30.62 -9.07
C TYR A 78 -4.48 29.14 -9.38
N VAL A 79 -5.06 28.81 -10.54
CA VAL A 79 -5.20 27.42 -11.01
C VAL A 79 -4.31 27.21 -12.22
N LEU A 80 -3.25 26.43 -12.07
CA LEU A 80 -2.19 26.28 -13.04
C LEU A 80 -2.29 24.93 -13.76
N ALA A 81 -2.34 24.96 -15.10
CA ALA A 81 -2.33 23.77 -15.94
C ALA A 81 -0.89 23.29 -16.26
N THR A 82 -0.76 22.00 -16.61
CA THR A 82 0.52 21.33 -16.92
C THR A 82 1.06 21.69 -18.31
N ASN A 83 1.35 22.98 -18.53
CA ASN A 83 1.82 23.52 -19.81
C ASN A 83 3.31 23.76 -19.85
N ARG A 84 3.85 24.11 -21.02
CA ARG A 84 5.27 24.47 -21.16
C ARG A 84 5.52 25.91 -20.74
N GLY A 85 6.78 26.25 -20.53
CA GLY A 85 7.21 27.63 -20.29
C GLY A 85 7.05 28.06 -18.84
N THR A 86 7.09 29.38 -18.62
CA THR A 86 7.18 29.98 -17.29
C THR A 86 5.94 30.77 -16.93
N VAL A 87 5.32 30.52 -15.78
CA VAL A 87 4.26 31.37 -15.24
C VAL A 87 4.84 32.22 -14.11
N SER A 88 4.69 33.54 -14.19
CA SER A 88 5.15 34.46 -13.16
C SER A 88 3.92 35.06 -12.47
N LEU A 89 3.87 34.88 -11.14
CA LEU A 89 2.80 35.35 -10.27
C LEU A 89 3.33 36.48 -9.39
N TYR A 90 2.54 37.53 -9.28
CA TYR A 90 2.77 38.70 -8.44
C TYR A 90 1.54 38.92 -7.58
N GLU A 91 1.78 39.41 -6.38
CA GLU A 91 0.77 39.86 -5.42
C GLU A 91 1.25 41.19 -4.85
N GLN A 92 0.31 42.07 -4.49
CA GLN A 92 0.65 43.31 -3.80
C GLN A 92 1.19 43.03 -2.39
N ASP A 93 0.61 42.06 -1.69
CA ASP A 93 1.10 41.55 -0.41
C ASP A 93 0.76 40.05 -0.22
N TRP A 94 1.77 39.20 -0.35
CA TRP A 94 1.63 37.75 -0.12
C TRP A 94 1.10 37.39 1.29
N ALA A 95 1.08 38.32 2.26
CA ALA A 95 0.55 38.11 3.59
C ALA A 95 -0.99 38.04 3.66
N GLU A 96 -1.70 38.62 2.70
CA GLU A 96 -3.17 38.57 2.64
C GLU A 96 -3.67 37.14 2.38
N GLY A 97 -2.92 36.44 1.52
CA GLY A 97 -2.86 35.00 1.41
C GLY A 97 -3.32 34.48 0.06
N ALA A 98 -2.51 33.61 -0.54
CA ALA A 98 -2.72 33.08 -1.88
C ALA A 98 -2.85 31.55 -1.89
N VAL A 99 -3.77 31.04 -2.72
CA VAL A 99 -3.95 29.61 -2.97
C VAL A 99 -3.48 29.26 -4.38
N ILE A 100 -2.47 28.41 -4.50
CA ILE A 100 -1.91 27.97 -5.77
C ILE A 100 -2.31 26.51 -6.00
N GLU A 101 -3.24 26.30 -6.93
CA GLU A 101 -3.71 24.99 -7.35
C GLU A 101 -2.95 24.51 -8.57
N MET A 102 -2.22 23.43 -8.37
CA MET A 102 -1.35 22.81 -9.36
C MET A 102 -2.06 21.60 -9.94
N ARG A 103 -2.41 21.63 -11.24
CA ARG A 103 -3.08 20.52 -11.93
C ARG A 103 -2.11 19.40 -12.35
N TRP A 104 -1.18 19.08 -11.46
CA TRP A 104 -0.27 17.95 -11.55
C TRP A 104 -0.11 17.32 -10.17
N PRO A 105 0.25 16.02 -10.11
CA PRO A 105 0.46 15.32 -8.85
C PRO A 105 1.74 15.81 -8.16
N LEU A 106 1.84 15.58 -6.85
CA LEU A 106 3.03 15.90 -6.05
C LEU A 106 4.33 15.40 -6.68
N SER A 107 4.31 14.17 -7.22
CA SER A 107 5.50 13.54 -7.82
C SER A 107 6.00 14.22 -9.10
N ALA A 108 5.20 15.08 -9.73
CA ALA A 108 5.63 15.85 -10.90
C ALA A 108 6.54 17.02 -10.52
N ILE A 109 6.51 17.46 -9.25
CA ILE A 109 7.33 18.59 -8.82
C ILE A 109 8.78 18.14 -8.70
N ALA A 110 9.64 18.77 -9.51
CA ALA A 110 11.05 18.44 -9.60
C ALA A 110 11.85 19.10 -8.48
N HIS A 111 11.58 20.38 -8.23
CA HIS A 111 12.42 21.21 -7.38
C HIS A 111 11.66 22.46 -6.90
N TRP A 112 12.00 22.90 -5.70
CA TRP A 112 11.63 24.19 -5.12
C TRP A 112 12.90 24.92 -4.71
N GLY A 113 13.02 26.18 -5.10
CA GLY A 113 14.17 26.99 -4.73
C GLY A 113 13.88 28.48 -4.78
N ILE A 114 14.69 29.27 -4.09
CA ILE A 114 14.68 30.73 -4.21
C ILE A 114 15.71 31.12 -5.26
N GLN A 115 15.26 31.80 -6.32
CA GLN A 115 16.13 32.40 -7.33
C GLN A 115 15.92 33.91 -7.32
N GLY A 116 16.99 34.68 -7.07
CA GLY A 116 16.85 36.10 -6.78
C GLY A 116 15.90 36.31 -5.59
N CYS A 117 14.77 36.99 -5.80
CA CYS A 117 13.75 37.25 -4.78
C CYS A 117 12.45 36.44 -4.97
N ALA A 118 12.44 35.48 -5.91
CA ALA A 118 11.27 34.70 -6.25
C ALA A 118 11.38 33.27 -5.70
N LEU A 119 10.24 32.71 -5.29
CA LEU A 119 10.11 31.26 -5.13
C LEU A 119 9.87 30.64 -6.50
N VAL A 120 10.77 29.75 -6.90
CA VAL A 120 10.75 29.05 -8.18
C VAL A 120 10.43 27.59 -7.97
N ILE A 121 9.40 27.12 -8.67
CA ILE A 121 8.93 25.74 -8.67
C ILE A 121 9.15 25.18 -10.07
N VAL A 122 9.91 24.10 -10.15
CA VAL A 122 10.18 23.40 -11.42
C VAL A 122 9.38 22.11 -11.44
N VAL A 123 8.69 21.84 -12.54
CA VAL A 123 7.78 20.70 -12.67
C VAL A 123 8.14 19.89 -13.92
N TRP A 124 8.29 18.58 -13.74
CA TRP A 124 8.47 17.63 -14.82
C TRP A 124 7.23 17.53 -15.70
N ARG A 125 7.43 17.33 -17.00
CA ARG A 125 6.35 17.14 -17.96
C ARG A 125 6.53 15.89 -18.80
N GLY A 126 5.42 15.31 -19.22
CA GLY A 126 5.40 14.02 -19.90
C GLY A 126 5.34 12.85 -18.90
N VAL A 127 5.22 11.64 -19.41
CA VAL A 127 4.97 10.44 -18.58
C VAL A 127 6.20 10.07 -17.74
N ASN A 128 7.39 10.34 -18.27
CA ASN A 128 8.68 10.06 -17.64
C ASN A 128 9.56 11.33 -17.54
N GLY A 129 8.97 12.53 -17.60
CA GLY A 129 9.73 13.78 -17.58
C GLY A 129 10.43 14.12 -18.90
N GLU A 130 10.04 13.48 -20.01
CA GLU A 130 10.69 13.65 -21.31
C GLU A 130 10.39 14.99 -22.00
N LEU A 131 9.36 15.70 -21.55
CA LEU A 131 8.98 16.99 -22.13
C LEU A 131 9.69 18.14 -21.39
N PRO A 132 9.89 19.30 -22.05
CA PRO A 132 10.42 20.49 -21.39
C PRO A 132 9.61 20.84 -20.13
N GLN A 133 10.34 21.15 -19.06
CA GLN A 133 9.80 21.46 -17.74
C GLN A 133 8.88 22.69 -17.78
N HIS A 134 7.96 22.73 -16.83
CA HIS A 134 7.19 23.93 -16.50
C HIS A 134 7.84 24.63 -15.31
N VAL A 135 7.88 25.95 -15.35
CA VAL A 135 8.45 26.77 -14.27
C VAL A 135 7.40 27.73 -13.76
N ILE A 136 7.28 27.83 -12.44
CA ILE A 136 6.38 28.79 -11.80
C ILE A 136 7.24 29.67 -10.91
N LYS A 137 7.02 30.97 -10.97
CA LYS A 137 7.72 31.96 -10.16
C LYS A 137 6.70 32.74 -9.36
N LEU A 138 6.83 32.73 -8.04
CA LEU A 138 6.15 33.67 -7.17
C LEU A 138 7.15 34.78 -6.87
N GLU A 139 6.95 35.90 -7.53
CA GLU A 139 7.90 37.01 -7.57
C GLU A 139 7.77 37.89 -6.31
N GLN A 140 8.86 38.56 -5.94
CA GLN A 140 8.90 39.49 -4.79
C GLN A 140 8.55 38.87 -3.43
N LEU A 141 8.72 37.55 -3.27
CA LEU A 141 8.55 36.87 -1.99
C LEU A 141 9.63 37.27 -0.97
N TYR A 142 10.82 37.65 -1.47
CA TYR A 142 11.87 38.27 -0.68
C TYR A 142 12.07 39.73 -1.11
N THR A 143 12.57 40.55 -0.19
CA THR A 143 13.08 41.89 -0.49
C THR A 143 14.61 41.86 -0.46
N GLN A 144 15.20 42.36 -1.55
CA GLN A 144 16.64 42.50 -1.71
C GLN A 144 17.17 43.72 -0.93
N GLY A 145 18.23 43.51 -0.16
CA GLY A 145 19.17 44.55 0.27
C GLY A 145 20.55 44.33 -0.32
N ASP A 146 21.54 45.09 0.15
CA ASP A 146 22.89 45.10 -0.44
C ASP A 146 23.52 43.69 -0.50
N ASP A 147 23.56 42.97 0.62
CA ASP A 147 24.16 41.63 0.73
C ASP A 147 23.21 40.55 1.29
N ARG A 148 21.92 40.88 1.46
CA ARG A 148 20.94 39.99 2.08
C ARG A 148 19.57 40.10 1.44
N ARG A 149 18.79 39.03 1.56
CA ARG A 149 17.38 38.98 1.19
C ARG A 149 16.56 38.67 2.43
N TRP A 150 15.50 39.43 2.68
CA TRP A 150 14.58 39.19 3.80
C TRP A 150 13.25 38.67 3.29
N LEU A 151 12.75 37.61 3.91
CA LEU A 151 11.47 37.03 3.57
C LEU A 151 10.35 38.02 3.91
N ASN A 152 9.52 38.34 2.92
CA ASN A 152 8.30 39.10 3.16
C ASN A 152 7.29 38.22 3.89
N LYS A 153 6.42 38.83 4.71
CA LYS A 153 5.33 38.08 5.33
C LYS A 153 4.50 37.43 4.23
N HIS A 154 4.09 36.18 4.46
CA HIS A 154 3.34 35.44 3.47
C HIS A 154 2.33 34.49 4.13
N SER A 155 1.27 34.18 3.41
CA SER A 155 0.34 33.10 3.70
C SER A 155 0.10 32.34 2.40
N LEU A 156 0.91 31.29 2.16
CA LEU A 156 0.89 30.54 0.89
C LEU A 156 0.36 29.13 1.15
N LEU A 157 -0.59 28.68 0.33
CA LEU A 157 -1.07 27.31 0.31
C LEU A 157 -0.99 26.76 -1.11
N PHE A 158 -0.31 25.61 -1.26
CA PHE A 158 -0.21 24.93 -2.54
C PHE A 158 -1.02 23.63 -2.51
N LEU A 159 -1.84 23.41 -3.54
CA LEU A 159 -2.68 22.22 -3.68
C LEU A 159 -2.26 21.43 -4.92
N THR A 160 -1.97 20.14 -4.77
CA THR A 160 -1.68 19.25 -5.91
C THR A 160 -2.93 18.55 -6.43
N GLU A 161 -2.90 18.05 -7.66
CA GLU A 161 -4.01 17.30 -8.28
C GLU A 161 -4.39 16.04 -7.48
N ASP A 162 -3.41 15.37 -6.88
CA ASP A 162 -3.61 14.21 -6.01
C ASP A 162 -3.98 14.56 -4.56
N GLY A 163 -4.30 15.84 -4.31
CA GLY A 163 -4.96 16.32 -3.11
C GLY A 163 -4.03 16.59 -1.93
N TYR A 164 -2.73 16.77 -2.15
CA TYR A 164 -1.81 17.20 -1.09
C TYR A 164 -1.87 18.71 -0.89
N MET A 165 -1.86 19.11 0.39
CA MET A 165 -1.67 20.49 0.83
C MET A 165 -0.21 20.70 1.23
N LEU A 166 0.47 21.61 0.54
CA LEU A 166 1.89 21.86 0.70
C LEU A 166 2.15 23.29 1.17
N GLU A 167 3.12 23.43 2.08
CA GLU A 167 3.63 24.73 2.52
C GLU A 167 5.17 24.75 2.42
N PRO A 168 5.77 25.75 1.75
CA PRO A 168 7.21 25.89 1.70
C PRO A 168 7.76 26.33 3.06
N ILE A 169 8.87 25.73 3.47
CA ILE A 169 9.67 26.13 4.63
C ILE A 169 10.72 27.12 4.14
N LEU A 170 10.47 28.40 4.41
CA LEU A 170 11.28 29.51 3.90
C LEU A 170 12.14 30.10 5.00
N GLU A 171 13.43 30.28 4.72
CA GLU A 171 14.36 30.90 5.65
C GLU A 171 14.06 32.41 5.76
N PRO A 172 13.97 32.98 6.98
CA PRO A 172 13.66 34.40 7.16
C PRO A 172 14.69 35.34 6.53
N THR A 173 15.93 34.89 6.35
CA THR A 173 17.02 35.68 5.76
C THR A 173 17.97 34.80 4.96
N LEU A 174 18.28 35.23 3.75
CA LEU A 174 19.29 34.61 2.89
C LEU A 174 20.46 35.57 2.68
N VAL A 175 21.68 35.04 2.57
CA VAL A 175 22.89 35.83 2.31
C VAL A 175 23.21 35.80 0.82
N GLY A 176 23.61 36.96 0.27
CA GLY A 176 23.97 37.11 -1.13
C GLY A 176 22.81 36.81 -2.09
N ASN A 177 23.18 36.54 -3.35
CA ASN A 177 22.26 36.38 -4.48
C ASN A 177 22.25 34.97 -5.07
N GLU A 178 22.87 34.02 -4.39
CA GLU A 178 22.90 32.62 -4.82
C GLU A 178 21.52 31.97 -4.69
N ASP A 179 21.27 30.98 -5.54
CA ASP A 179 20.06 30.17 -5.45
C ASP A 179 20.06 29.35 -4.14
N ALA A 180 18.90 29.22 -3.51
CA ALA A 180 18.75 28.47 -2.26
C ALA A 180 17.65 27.40 -2.40
N ASP A 181 17.95 26.16 -2.01
CA ASP A 181 16.96 25.08 -2.01
C ASP A 181 15.87 25.32 -0.95
N VAL A 182 14.62 24.97 -1.28
CA VAL A 182 13.47 25.10 -0.38
C VAL A 182 12.93 23.72 -0.03
N THR A 183 12.78 23.46 1.27
CA THR A 183 12.07 22.27 1.75
C THR A 183 10.58 22.55 1.81
N VAL A 184 9.74 21.55 1.57
CA VAL A 184 8.28 21.69 1.57
C VAL A 184 7.67 20.74 2.60
N ALA A 185 6.81 21.27 3.46
CA ALA A 185 6.03 20.50 4.42
C ALA A 185 4.70 20.05 3.80
N VAL A 186 4.37 18.76 3.92
CA VAL A 186 3.03 18.25 3.62
C VAL A 186 2.16 18.46 4.86
N ARG A 187 1.18 19.37 4.79
CA ARG A 187 0.29 19.69 5.92
C ARG A 187 -0.80 18.67 6.13
N ALA A 188 -1.41 18.23 5.03
CA ALA A 188 -2.45 17.22 5.02
C ALA A 188 -2.73 16.79 3.56
N GLY A 189 -3.57 15.75 3.41
CA GLY A 189 -4.02 15.29 2.10
C GLY A 189 -3.19 14.15 1.51
N GLY A 190 -3.40 13.93 0.22
CA GLY A 190 -3.07 12.69 -0.49
C GLY A 190 -4.28 11.77 -0.62
N GLN A 191 -4.44 11.11 -1.78
CA GLN A 191 -5.56 10.19 -1.98
C GLN A 191 -5.60 9.08 -0.92
N ASP A 192 -6.76 8.84 -0.32
CA ASP A 192 -7.04 7.60 0.41
C ASP A 192 -6.95 6.44 -0.59
N VAL A 193 -5.81 5.74 -0.57
CA VAL A 193 -5.56 4.63 -1.46
C VAL A 193 -6.17 3.36 -0.87
N SER A 194 -7.27 2.88 -1.46
CA SER A 194 -7.73 1.50 -1.26
C SER A 194 -6.86 0.53 -2.07
N LEU A 195 -6.38 -0.53 -1.43
CA LEU A 195 -5.72 -1.65 -2.10
C LEU A 195 -6.75 -2.70 -2.53
N ASP A 196 -6.62 -3.23 -3.73
CA ASP A 196 -7.35 -4.42 -4.19
C ASP A 196 -6.78 -5.70 -3.56
N ARG A 197 -5.46 -5.72 -3.30
CA ARG A 197 -4.75 -6.90 -2.80
C ARG A 197 -3.51 -6.56 -2.00
N VAL A 198 -3.23 -7.38 -0.98
CA VAL A 198 -1.91 -7.53 -0.34
C VAL A 198 -1.39 -8.92 -0.69
N LEU A 199 -0.19 -9.00 -1.25
CA LEU A 199 0.40 -10.24 -1.76
C LEU A 199 1.70 -10.56 -1.01
N ASN A 200 1.64 -11.57 -0.15
CA ASN A 200 2.78 -12.10 0.60
C ASN A 200 3.34 -13.39 -0.01
N ALA A 201 2.50 -14.18 -0.66
CA ALA A 201 2.85 -15.36 -1.46
C ALA A 201 1.73 -15.67 -2.47
N GLY A 202 2.04 -16.47 -3.48
CA GLY A 202 1.05 -16.97 -4.45
C GLY A 202 0.75 -16.00 -5.58
N THR A 203 -0.44 -16.12 -6.17
CA THR A 203 -0.81 -15.41 -7.40
C THR A 203 -1.95 -14.40 -7.18
N PHE A 204 -1.78 -13.19 -7.67
CA PHE A 204 -2.82 -12.19 -7.85
C PHE A 204 -3.16 -12.06 -9.33
N VAL A 205 -4.43 -12.29 -9.69
CA VAL A 205 -4.90 -12.11 -11.07
C VAL A 205 -5.48 -10.71 -11.20
N VAL A 206 -4.94 -9.90 -12.11
CA VAL A 206 -5.38 -8.51 -12.32
C VAL A 206 -6.80 -8.50 -12.89
N PRO A 207 -7.77 -7.85 -12.22
CA PRO A 207 -9.11 -7.64 -12.76
C PRO A 207 -9.08 -6.86 -14.08
N HIS A 208 -9.80 -7.34 -15.08
CA HIS A 208 -9.84 -6.73 -16.41
C HIS A 208 -10.64 -5.42 -16.44
N GLY A 209 -10.17 -4.45 -17.23
CA GLY A 209 -10.92 -3.25 -17.59
C GLY A 209 -11.05 -2.19 -16.50
N ARG A 210 -10.27 -2.31 -15.41
CA ARG A 210 -10.19 -1.28 -14.37
C ARG A 210 -8.77 -1.07 -13.89
N SER A 211 -8.51 0.07 -13.26
CA SER A 211 -7.28 0.31 -12.53
C SER A 211 -7.29 -0.44 -11.19
N THR A 212 -6.19 -1.10 -10.85
CA THR A 212 -6.03 -1.81 -9.57
C THR A 212 -4.76 -1.43 -8.84
N ARG A 213 -4.72 -1.71 -7.55
CA ARG A 213 -3.59 -1.42 -6.66
C ARG A 213 -3.30 -2.62 -5.79
N CYS A 214 -2.05 -3.09 -5.82
CA CYS A 214 -1.61 -4.25 -5.04
C CYS A 214 -0.37 -3.89 -4.23
N PHE A 215 -0.33 -4.30 -2.97
CA PHE A 215 0.88 -4.22 -2.15
C PHE A 215 1.63 -5.55 -2.16
N ILE A 216 2.91 -5.51 -2.51
CA ILE A 216 3.82 -6.66 -2.56
C ILE A 216 4.64 -6.65 -1.27
N GLU A 217 4.34 -7.59 -0.38
CA GLU A 217 5.00 -7.68 0.92
C GLU A 217 6.42 -8.24 0.80
N ARG A 218 7.32 -7.82 1.70
CA ARG A 218 8.68 -8.37 1.83
C ARG A 218 8.65 -9.83 2.32
N GLY A 219 9.66 -10.62 1.94
CA GLY A 219 9.88 -11.98 2.43
C GLY A 219 10.16 -12.97 1.30
N PRO A 220 10.81 -14.12 1.57
CA PRO A 220 11.46 -14.97 0.56
C PRO A 220 10.50 -15.73 -0.37
N HIS A 221 9.19 -15.50 -0.24
CA HIS A 221 8.20 -16.17 -1.07
C HIS A 221 8.11 -15.57 -2.47
N ARG A 222 7.86 -16.46 -3.43
CA ARG A 222 7.51 -16.09 -4.80
C ARG A 222 6.10 -15.48 -4.84
N LYS A 223 5.99 -14.32 -5.49
CA LYS A 223 4.75 -13.54 -5.65
C LYS A 223 4.52 -13.33 -7.14
N VAL A 224 3.35 -13.75 -7.62
CA VAL A 224 3.00 -13.70 -9.05
C VAL A 224 1.85 -12.74 -9.24
N VAL A 225 1.98 -11.83 -10.20
CA VAL A 225 0.89 -10.97 -10.69
C VAL A 225 0.61 -11.38 -12.13
N GLU A 226 -0.58 -11.90 -12.39
CA GLU A 226 -0.97 -12.50 -13.67
C GLU A 226 -2.04 -11.66 -14.37
N VAL A 227 -1.86 -11.44 -15.68
CA VAL A 227 -2.85 -10.78 -16.55
C VAL A 227 -3.47 -11.81 -17.48
N ARG A 228 -4.77 -12.08 -17.35
CA ARG A 228 -5.43 -13.12 -18.17
C ARG A 228 -6.13 -12.61 -19.42
N LEU A 229 -6.54 -11.34 -19.40
CA LEU A 229 -7.32 -10.72 -20.47
C LEU A 229 -6.53 -9.55 -21.07
N LYS A 230 -6.36 -9.61 -22.38
CA LYS A 230 -5.57 -8.66 -23.18
C LYS A 230 -6.33 -7.34 -23.33
N SER A 231 -5.78 -6.24 -22.82
CA SER A 231 -6.42 -4.92 -22.94
C SER A 231 -5.41 -3.77 -22.78
N ASP A 232 -5.68 -2.64 -23.43
CA ASP A 232 -4.93 -1.39 -23.26
C ASP A 232 -5.49 -0.55 -22.09
N ALA A 233 -6.70 -0.87 -21.63
CA ALA A 233 -7.44 -0.12 -20.62
C ALA A 233 -7.19 -0.62 -19.17
N THR A 234 -6.48 -1.72 -19.00
CA THR A 234 -6.16 -2.28 -17.67
C THR A 234 -4.88 -1.63 -17.14
N ALA A 235 -4.90 -1.18 -15.89
CA ALA A 235 -3.73 -0.63 -15.20
C ALA A 235 -3.59 -1.22 -13.80
N CYS A 236 -2.36 -1.35 -13.30
CA CYS A 236 -2.07 -1.89 -11.99
C CYS A 236 -0.86 -1.19 -11.36
N VAL A 237 -1.07 -0.60 -10.18
CA VAL A 237 0.00 -0.03 -9.36
C VAL A 237 0.43 -1.06 -8.33
N LEU A 238 1.71 -1.38 -8.29
CA LEU A 238 2.33 -2.31 -7.36
C LEU A 238 3.16 -1.52 -6.35
N TYR A 239 2.71 -1.46 -5.10
CA TYR A 239 3.49 -0.92 -4.00
C TYR A 239 4.40 -2.01 -3.45
N VAL A 240 5.69 -1.95 -3.74
CA VAL A 240 6.66 -3.00 -3.44
C VAL A 240 7.46 -2.66 -2.19
N ASP A 241 7.39 -3.51 -1.15
CA ASP A 241 8.07 -3.27 0.14
C ASP A 241 9.58 -3.57 0.14
N TYR A 242 10.23 -3.08 -0.92
CA TYR A 242 11.68 -3.09 -1.15
C TYR A 242 12.10 -1.69 -1.60
N SER A 243 13.33 -1.31 -1.26
CA SER A 243 13.99 -0.15 -1.86
C SER A 243 14.39 -0.51 -3.29
N SER A 244 14.47 0.50 -4.16
CA SER A 244 15.05 0.35 -5.49
C SER A 244 16.48 -0.23 -5.49
N GLN A 245 17.26 0.01 -4.43
CA GLN A 245 18.63 -0.52 -4.28
C GLN A 245 18.65 -2.01 -3.90
N GLU A 246 17.52 -2.57 -3.49
CA GLU A 246 17.38 -4.00 -3.16
C GLU A 246 17.00 -4.86 -4.38
N ILE A 247 16.82 -4.26 -5.56
CA ILE A 247 16.65 -5.01 -6.82
C ILE A 247 17.99 -5.65 -7.17
N LEU A 248 18.05 -6.98 -7.11
CA LEU A 248 19.24 -7.76 -7.42
C LEU A 248 19.35 -8.05 -8.92
N GLN A 249 18.23 -8.44 -9.55
CA GLN A 249 18.21 -8.81 -10.96
C GLN A 249 16.81 -8.64 -11.55
N VAL A 250 16.76 -8.26 -12.83
CA VAL A 250 15.54 -8.27 -13.63
C VAL A 250 15.74 -9.19 -14.83
N LEU A 251 14.88 -10.21 -14.95
CA LEU A 251 14.90 -11.15 -16.08
C LEU A 251 13.60 -11.04 -16.86
N ALA A 252 13.71 -10.82 -18.16
CA ALA A 252 12.60 -10.94 -19.09
C ALA A 252 12.65 -12.30 -19.77
N GLY A 253 11.47 -12.85 -20.10
CA GLY A 253 11.39 -14.08 -20.87
C GLY A 253 10.09 -14.20 -21.63
N TYR A 254 10.14 -14.94 -22.73
CA TYR A 254 8.97 -15.28 -23.53
C TYR A 254 9.24 -16.59 -24.28
N ARG A 255 8.17 -17.24 -24.72
CA ARG A 255 8.21 -18.32 -25.69
C ARG A 255 7.98 -17.77 -27.09
N VAL A 256 8.91 -18.03 -28.00
CA VAL A 256 8.75 -17.75 -29.42
C VAL A 256 8.47 -19.03 -30.22
N THR A 257 7.48 -18.96 -31.11
CA THR A 257 7.18 -20.03 -32.07
C THR A 257 7.42 -19.53 -33.49
N LEU A 258 8.22 -20.30 -34.24
CA LEU A 258 8.56 -20.04 -35.64
C LEU A 258 7.65 -20.84 -36.58
N ARG A 259 7.02 -20.15 -37.53
CA ARG A 259 6.32 -20.75 -38.67
C ARG A 259 7.00 -20.33 -39.96
N ARG A 260 7.61 -21.28 -40.66
CA ARG A 260 8.23 -21.04 -41.98
C ARG A 260 7.16 -20.98 -43.06
N LEU A 261 7.14 -19.90 -43.83
CA LEU A 261 6.25 -19.69 -44.97
C LEU A 261 7.10 -19.51 -46.24
N VAL A 262 6.48 -19.61 -47.42
CA VAL A 262 7.19 -19.70 -48.71
C VAL A 262 8.18 -18.56 -48.94
N HIS A 263 7.85 -17.33 -48.52
CA HIS A 263 8.67 -16.14 -48.74
C HIS A 263 9.12 -15.43 -47.46
N PHE A 264 8.67 -15.91 -46.29
CA PHE A 264 8.92 -15.24 -45.02
C PHE A 264 8.81 -16.20 -43.84
N ASP A 265 9.49 -15.86 -42.75
CA ASP A 265 9.38 -16.54 -41.47
C ASP A 265 8.45 -15.75 -40.56
N SER A 266 7.47 -16.41 -39.96
CA SER A 266 6.55 -15.79 -39.01
C SER A 266 6.90 -16.16 -37.57
N LEU A 267 7.10 -15.14 -36.73
CA LEU A 267 7.34 -15.32 -35.30
C LEU A 267 6.09 -14.93 -34.50
N THR A 268 5.74 -15.76 -33.52
CA THR A 268 4.64 -15.53 -32.57
C THR A 268 5.16 -15.66 -31.14
N TYR A 269 4.63 -14.85 -30.23
CA TYR A 269 5.13 -14.72 -28.86
C TYR A 269 4.06 -15.06 -27.83
N SER A 270 4.43 -15.81 -26.80
CA SER A 270 3.57 -16.28 -25.71
C SER A 270 4.38 -16.43 -24.42
N ASP A 271 3.75 -16.78 -23.29
CA ASP A 271 4.43 -17.03 -22.02
C ASP A 271 5.29 -15.84 -21.54
N VAL A 272 4.83 -14.60 -21.78
CA VAL A 272 5.64 -13.38 -21.59
C VAL A 272 5.73 -13.05 -20.11
N LYS A 273 6.95 -12.99 -19.57
CA LYS A 273 7.22 -12.84 -18.13
C LYS A 273 8.30 -11.81 -17.86
N LEU A 274 8.13 -11.10 -16.75
CA LEU A 274 9.17 -10.26 -16.14
C LEU A 274 9.35 -10.69 -14.69
N THR A 275 10.55 -11.11 -14.33
CA THR A 275 10.91 -11.55 -12.98
C THR A 275 11.85 -10.52 -12.36
N ILE A 276 11.47 -9.97 -11.22
CA ILE A 276 12.27 -9.04 -10.42
C ILE A 276 12.66 -9.78 -9.15
N SER A 277 13.97 -10.00 -8.98
CA SER A 277 14.54 -10.67 -7.82
C SER A 277 15.12 -9.65 -6.85
N PHE A 278 14.90 -9.86 -5.56
CA PHE A 278 15.40 -8.99 -4.50
C PHE A 278 16.54 -9.65 -3.71
N THR A 279 17.28 -8.85 -2.95
CA THR A 279 18.46 -9.27 -2.16
C THR A 279 18.16 -10.34 -1.10
N ASP A 280 16.92 -10.47 -0.63
CA ASP A 280 16.48 -11.48 0.34
C ASP A 280 16.02 -12.80 -0.30
N GLY A 281 16.18 -12.95 -1.62
CA GLY A 281 15.74 -14.13 -2.38
C GLY A 281 14.27 -14.12 -2.80
N SER A 282 13.50 -13.10 -2.42
CA SER A 282 12.12 -12.88 -2.90
C SER A 282 12.09 -12.66 -4.42
N GLN A 283 11.00 -13.09 -5.04
CA GLN A 283 10.73 -12.86 -6.47
C GLN A 283 9.33 -12.30 -6.67
N LEU A 284 9.26 -11.18 -7.40
CA LEU A 284 8.02 -10.66 -7.99
C LEU A 284 8.01 -11.00 -9.48
N ILE A 285 6.96 -11.70 -9.92
CA ILE A 285 6.83 -12.15 -11.31
C ILE A 285 5.58 -11.55 -11.92
N LEU A 286 5.73 -10.79 -13.00
CA LEU A 286 4.63 -10.35 -13.85
C LEU A 286 4.45 -11.36 -14.97
N CYS A 287 3.33 -12.09 -14.97
CA CYS A 287 3.00 -13.11 -15.96
C CYS A 287 1.97 -12.59 -16.97
N GLU A 288 2.18 -12.91 -18.25
CA GLU A 288 1.31 -12.53 -19.37
C GLU A 288 1.04 -11.02 -19.44
N TYR A 289 1.97 -10.20 -18.94
CA TYR A 289 1.79 -8.76 -18.84
C TYR A 289 1.84 -8.03 -20.20
N ALA A 290 2.26 -8.74 -21.26
CA ALA A 290 2.30 -8.28 -22.63
C ALA A 290 2.07 -9.44 -23.61
N SER A 291 1.57 -9.13 -24.81
CA SER A 291 1.36 -10.12 -25.86
C SER A 291 1.49 -9.55 -27.27
N ASP A 292 1.56 -10.44 -28.26
CA ASP A 292 1.65 -10.12 -29.69
C ASP A 292 0.27 -9.87 -30.35
N ARG A 293 -0.66 -9.21 -29.62
CA ARG A 293 -2.09 -9.14 -29.94
C ARG A 293 -2.50 -8.41 -31.23
N SER A 294 -1.58 -7.77 -31.94
CA SER A 294 -1.90 -7.10 -33.21
C SER A 294 -2.25 -8.13 -34.29
N SER A 295 -3.36 -7.94 -34.99
CA SER A 295 -3.70 -8.75 -36.17
C SER A 295 -2.80 -8.42 -37.37
N ILE A 296 -2.25 -7.21 -37.42
CA ILE A 296 -1.36 -6.75 -38.48
C ILE A 296 0.07 -7.14 -38.12
N ARG A 297 0.68 -8.01 -38.95
CA ARG A 297 2.09 -8.41 -38.86
C ARG A 297 2.89 -7.66 -39.92
N THR A 298 4.05 -7.12 -39.52
CA THR A 298 4.91 -6.33 -40.41
C THR A 298 6.25 -7.02 -40.62
N ASN A 299 6.90 -6.76 -41.74
CA ASN A 299 8.29 -7.17 -41.94
C ASN A 299 9.16 -6.38 -40.96
N VAL A 300 9.80 -7.07 -40.03
CA VAL A 300 10.63 -6.46 -38.98
C VAL A 300 12.11 -6.45 -39.36
N THR A 301 12.57 -7.44 -40.12
CA THR A 301 13.89 -7.49 -40.76
C THR A 301 14.01 -8.77 -41.60
N SER A 302 14.84 -8.79 -42.65
CA SER A 302 15.31 -10.04 -43.32
C SER A 302 14.23 -11.10 -43.62
N ASN A 303 13.07 -10.69 -44.14
CA ASN A 303 11.90 -11.53 -44.42
C ASN A 303 11.30 -12.22 -43.17
N ILE A 304 11.48 -11.64 -42.00
CA ILE A 304 10.82 -12.03 -40.76
C ILE A 304 9.59 -11.14 -40.62
N ILE A 305 8.42 -11.76 -40.44
CA ILE A 305 7.20 -11.07 -40.06
C ILE A 305 6.85 -11.35 -38.60
N ALA A 306 6.64 -10.30 -37.84
CA ALA A 306 6.35 -10.39 -36.42
C ALA A 306 5.45 -9.23 -35.97
N VAL A 307 5.04 -9.30 -34.71
CA VAL A 307 4.32 -8.24 -34.00
C VAL A 307 5.15 -7.90 -32.77
N SER A 308 5.38 -6.60 -32.54
CA SER A 308 6.01 -6.15 -31.31
C SER A 308 5.10 -6.43 -30.11
N LEU A 309 5.69 -6.86 -29.00
CA LEU A 309 4.93 -7.08 -27.78
C LEU A 309 4.29 -5.76 -27.31
N LYS A 310 3.00 -5.82 -26.98
CA LYS A 310 2.25 -4.71 -26.40
C LYS A 310 1.76 -5.10 -25.02
N LEU A 311 1.78 -4.14 -24.09
CA LEU A 311 1.30 -4.34 -22.72
C LEU A 311 -0.20 -4.68 -22.72
N ASP A 312 -0.54 -5.76 -22.01
CA ASP A 312 -1.91 -6.16 -21.70
C ASP A 312 -2.41 -5.58 -20.37
N CYS A 313 -1.50 -4.99 -19.60
CA CYS A 313 -1.78 -4.16 -18.45
C CYS A 313 -0.66 -3.12 -18.29
N GLN A 314 -1.03 -1.86 -18.05
CA GLN A 314 -0.06 -0.84 -17.68
C GLN A 314 0.36 -1.04 -16.22
N PHE A 315 1.62 -1.40 -15.98
CA PHE A 315 2.14 -1.56 -14.63
C PHE A 315 3.00 -0.38 -14.20
N VAL A 316 2.80 0.05 -12.96
CA VAL A 316 3.65 0.99 -12.24
C VAL A 316 4.11 0.35 -10.94
N LEU A 317 5.41 0.22 -10.73
CA LEU A 317 6.01 -0.14 -9.45
C LEU A 317 6.26 1.14 -8.65
N VAL A 318 5.90 1.15 -7.37
CA VAL A 318 6.30 2.18 -6.41
C VAL A 318 7.04 1.48 -5.27
N MET A 319 8.33 1.76 -5.15
CA MET A 319 9.24 1.18 -4.17
C MET A 319 9.11 1.90 -2.83
N ASN A 320 9.55 1.28 -1.73
CA ASN A 320 9.40 1.84 -0.38
C ASN A 320 10.30 3.06 -0.09
N ASP A 321 11.30 3.31 -0.93
CA ASP A 321 12.16 4.50 -0.92
C ASP A 321 11.60 5.63 -1.79
N GLY A 322 10.38 5.47 -2.33
CA GLY A 322 9.70 6.45 -3.17
C GLY A 322 10.13 6.44 -4.64
N ALA A 323 11.10 5.59 -5.03
CA ALA A 323 11.39 5.38 -6.44
C ALA A 323 10.21 4.70 -7.15
N SER A 324 9.96 5.05 -8.41
CA SER A 324 8.91 4.40 -9.21
C SER A 324 9.41 4.01 -10.58
N TYR A 325 8.87 2.90 -11.09
CA TYR A 325 9.20 2.37 -12.41
C TYR A 325 7.91 2.09 -13.17
N ARG A 326 7.84 2.55 -14.41
CA ARG A 326 6.83 2.08 -15.37
C ARG A 326 7.38 0.84 -16.06
N ILE A 327 6.55 -0.19 -16.18
CA ILE A 327 6.92 -1.39 -16.93
C ILE A 327 6.69 -1.16 -18.42
N GLN A 328 7.66 -1.57 -19.25
CA GLN A 328 7.52 -1.72 -20.69
C GLN A 328 7.52 -3.18 -21.09
N ALA A 329 6.93 -3.47 -22.26
CA ALA A 329 7.03 -4.81 -22.84
C ALA A 329 8.50 -5.12 -23.14
N ALA A 330 8.93 -6.34 -22.82
CA ALA A 330 10.28 -6.81 -23.12
C ALA A 330 10.60 -6.67 -24.61
N GLN A 331 11.79 -6.14 -24.93
CA GLN A 331 12.23 -6.00 -26.31
C GLN A 331 12.56 -7.36 -26.91
N GLN A 332 12.13 -7.58 -28.16
CA GLN A 332 12.31 -8.84 -28.87
C GLN A 332 13.54 -8.75 -29.79
N THR A 333 14.29 -9.83 -29.87
CA THR A 333 15.45 -9.92 -30.77
C THR A 333 15.14 -10.85 -31.94
N TYR A 334 14.38 -10.33 -32.93
CA TYR A 334 13.79 -11.12 -34.02
C TYR A 334 14.77 -12.06 -34.75
N THR A 335 16.00 -11.62 -35.00
CA THR A 335 17.02 -12.44 -35.68
C THR A 335 17.47 -13.62 -34.81
N GLN A 336 17.66 -13.41 -33.51
CA GLN A 336 18.03 -14.46 -32.56
C GLN A 336 16.84 -15.40 -32.31
N ASP A 337 15.64 -14.85 -32.15
CA ASP A 337 14.40 -15.59 -31.96
C ASP A 337 14.11 -16.55 -33.13
N ARG A 338 14.42 -16.15 -34.37
CA ARG A 338 14.34 -17.04 -35.54
C ARG A 338 15.37 -18.16 -35.48
N ALA A 339 16.61 -17.86 -35.05
CA ALA A 339 17.70 -18.83 -35.00
C ALA A 339 17.52 -19.86 -33.89
N SER A 340 16.89 -19.47 -32.77
CA SER A 340 16.67 -20.31 -31.60
C SER A 340 15.25 -20.13 -31.08
N PRO A 341 14.24 -20.73 -31.76
CA PRO A 341 12.87 -20.70 -31.29
C PRO A 341 12.70 -21.55 -30.02
N GLY A 342 11.69 -21.25 -29.20
CA GLY A 342 11.48 -21.87 -27.90
C GLY A 342 11.40 -20.84 -26.78
N PHE A 343 11.78 -21.24 -25.56
CA PHE A 343 11.83 -20.34 -24.42
C PHE A 343 13.15 -19.58 -24.38
N ASN A 344 13.06 -18.26 -24.37
CA ASN A 344 14.20 -17.36 -24.21
C ASN A 344 14.07 -16.61 -22.88
N THR A 345 15.18 -16.43 -22.17
CA THR A 345 15.31 -15.59 -20.99
C THR A 345 16.57 -14.75 -21.13
N PHE A 346 16.47 -13.46 -20.81
CA PHE A 346 17.52 -12.48 -21.00
C PHE A 346 17.40 -11.35 -19.97
N ASP A 347 18.37 -10.44 -19.96
CA ASP A 347 18.33 -9.25 -19.09
C ASP A 347 17.10 -8.39 -19.40
N GLY A 348 16.23 -8.24 -18.41
CA GLY A 348 14.98 -7.48 -18.52
C GLY A 348 15.08 -6.07 -17.97
N SER A 349 16.26 -5.59 -17.58
CA SER A 349 16.42 -4.31 -16.86
C SER A 349 15.86 -3.11 -17.63
N SER A 350 15.95 -3.13 -18.97
CA SER A 350 15.37 -2.09 -19.84
C SER A 350 13.84 -2.01 -19.79
N ALA A 351 13.16 -3.05 -19.31
CA ALA A 351 11.71 -3.02 -19.10
C ALA A 351 11.30 -2.16 -17.90
N LEU A 352 12.23 -1.83 -16.99
CA LEU A 352 11.99 -0.92 -15.87
C LEU A 352 12.37 0.52 -16.25
N VAL A 353 11.39 1.30 -16.68
CA VAL A 353 11.61 2.72 -16.98
C VAL A 353 11.40 3.55 -15.71
N LYS A 354 12.50 4.07 -15.14
CA LYS A 354 12.45 4.92 -13.95
C LYS A 354 11.62 6.18 -14.25
N ARG A 355 10.71 6.50 -13.34
CA ARG A 355 9.92 7.73 -13.36
C ARG A 355 10.64 8.79 -12.52
N PRO A 356 10.69 10.06 -12.99
CA PRO A 356 11.30 11.14 -12.23
C PRO A 356 10.41 11.51 -11.03
N GLY A 357 11.04 12.10 -10.02
CA GLY A 357 10.38 12.53 -8.79
C GLY A 357 10.30 11.44 -7.73
N ILE A 358 9.72 11.82 -6.59
CA ILE A 358 9.47 10.94 -5.44
C ILE A 358 7.98 10.63 -5.45
N HIS A 359 7.63 9.35 -5.45
CA HIS A 359 6.24 8.90 -5.48
C HIS A 359 5.81 8.42 -4.11
N GLY A 360 4.60 8.83 -3.70
CA GLY A 360 4.00 8.39 -2.44
C GLY A 360 3.91 6.87 -2.38
N PHE A 361 4.64 6.27 -1.43
CA PHE A 361 4.58 4.84 -1.18
C PHE A 361 3.44 4.54 -0.21
N PHE A 362 2.43 3.82 -0.70
CA PHE A 362 1.36 3.35 0.17
C PHE A 362 1.76 2.04 0.82
N ARG A 363 1.98 2.07 2.13
CA ARG A 363 2.04 0.86 2.94
C ARG A 363 0.64 0.61 3.51
N PRO A 364 0.05 -0.59 3.36
CA PRO A 364 -1.15 -0.94 4.10
C PRO A 364 -0.85 -0.73 5.57
N HIS A 365 -1.56 0.23 6.17
CA HIS A 365 -1.46 0.54 7.58
C HIS A 365 -1.57 -0.77 8.38
N SER A 366 -0.65 -1.00 9.32
CA SER A 366 -0.93 -1.92 10.43
C SER A 366 -2.26 -1.44 11.03
N ALA A 367 -3.28 -2.31 11.10
CA ALA A 367 -4.59 -1.91 11.56
C ALA A 367 -4.45 -1.09 12.85
N LYS A 368 -5.06 0.11 12.91
CA LYS A 368 -5.18 0.86 14.17
C LYS A 368 -5.67 -0.13 15.21
N GLY A 369 -4.91 -0.30 16.29
CA GLY A 369 -5.24 -1.27 17.34
C GLY A 369 -6.68 -1.06 17.81
N VAL A 370 -7.50 -2.09 17.70
CA VAL A 370 -8.87 -2.09 18.18
C VAL A 370 -8.81 -2.24 19.69
N TRP A 371 -9.05 -1.14 20.40
CA TRP A 371 -9.10 -1.13 21.86
C TRP A 371 -10.38 -1.81 22.33
N LEU A 372 -10.20 -2.94 23.01
CA LEU A 372 -11.27 -3.66 23.66
C LEU A 372 -11.60 -3.01 25.01
N GLN A 373 -12.81 -3.25 25.49
CA GLN A 373 -13.29 -2.79 26.78
C GLN A 373 -12.63 -3.61 27.90
N SER A 374 -12.62 -3.08 29.13
CA SER A 374 -12.18 -3.80 30.32
C SER A 374 -13.24 -4.78 30.85
N SER A 375 -14.07 -5.31 29.96
CA SER A 375 -15.10 -6.32 30.24
C SER A 375 -14.98 -7.46 29.23
N PRO A 376 -15.53 -8.66 29.49
CA PRO A 376 -15.45 -9.75 28.53
C PRO A 376 -16.12 -9.41 27.20
N GLN A 377 -15.47 -9.75 26.08
CA GLN A 377 -16.00 -9.49 24.74
C GLN A 377 -15.70 -10.63 23.77
N LYS A 378 -16.58 -10.80 22.79
CA LYS A 378 -16.39 -11.69 21.66
C LYS A 378 -16.04 -10.87 20.42
N VAL A 379 -14.92 -11.19 19.78
CA VAL A 379 -14.45 -10.56 18.55
C VAL A 379 -14.53 -11.58 17.43
N VAL A 380 -15.31 -11.26 16.39
CA VAL A 380 -15.44 -12.12 15.20
C VAL A 380 -14.67 -11.49 14.05
N ILE A 381 -13.70 -12.22 13.52
CA ILE A 381 -12.96 -11.80 12.34
C ILE A 381 -13.84 -12.04 11.10
N PRO A 382 -14.04 -11.03 10.22
CA PRO A 382 -14.91 -11.18 9.06
C PRO A 382 -14.34 -12.18 8.07
N ALA A 383 -15.21 -12.83 7.30
CA ALA A 383 -14.80 -13.78 6.27
C ALA A 383 -13.86 -13.14 5.23
N PRO A 384 -12.96 -13.93 4.60
CA PRO A 384 -12.08 -13.44 3.54
C PRO A 384 -12.87 -12.86 2.35
N PRO A 385 -12.22 -12.03 1.51
CA PRO A 385 -10.79 -11.71 1.53
C PRO A 385 -10.41 -10.59 2.51
N HIS A 386 -9.29 -10.76 3.19
CA HIS A 386 -8.72 -9.78 4.13
C HIS A 386 -8.01 -8.66 3.36
N TYR A 387 -8.74 -7.60 3.00
CA TYR A 387 -8.23 -6.49 2.17
C TYR A 387 -7.26 -5.54 2.90
N GLN A 388 -7.33 -5.48 4.23
CA GLN A 388 -6.45 -4.68 5.10
C GLN A 388 -5.70 -5.62 6.06
N LYS A 389 -4.45 -5.27 6.41
CA LYS A 389 -3.53 -6.10 7.22
C LYS A 389 -4.13 -6.51 8.58
N SER A 390 -3.40 -7.44 9.21
CA SER A 390 -3.65 -8.13 10.48
C SER A 390 -4.57 -7.42 11.50
N TYR A 391 -5.49 -8.17 12.08
CA TYR A 391 -6.40 -7.67 13.13
C TYR A 391 -5.62 -7.44 14.42
N SER A 392 -5.32 -6.18 14.72
CA SER A 392 -4.63 -5.80 15.96
C SER A 392 -5.66 -5.56 17.07
N LEU A 393 -5.72 -6.46 18.05
CA LEU A 393 -6.65 -6.41 19.17
C LEU A 393 -5.89 -6.00 20.43
N MET A 394 -6.27 -4.87 21.01
CA MET A 394 -5.65 -4.28 22.19
C MET A 394 -6.52 -4.52 23.42
N GLY A 395 -6.13 -5.47 24.25
CA GLY A 395 -6.81 -5.84 25.49
C GLY A 395 -6.61 -4.85 26.62
N ARG A 396 -7.46 -4.97 27.65
CA ARG A 396 -7.46 -4.17 28.89
C ARG A 396 -7.66 -5.07 30.12
N ALA A 397 -6.78 -6.06 30.27
CA ALA A 397 -6.74 -6.98 31.42
C ALA A 397 -8.09 -7.67 31.69
N SER A 398 -8.67 -8.25 30.63
CA SER A 398 -9.97 -8.94 30.66
C SER A 398 -9.90 -10.24 29.85
N THR A 399 -11.02 -10.94 29.72
CA THR A 399 -11.14 -12.17 28.94
C THR A 399 -11.81 -11.89 27.59
N TYR A 400 -11.17 -12.26 26.50
CA TYR A 400 -11.69 -12.08 25.15
C TYR A 400 -11.81 -13.40 24.40
N GLU A 401 -12.94 -13.64 23.76
CA GLU A 401 -13.10 -14.73 22.80
C GLU A 401 -12.83 -14.20 21.39
N VAL A 402 -11.89 -14.79 20.67
CA VAL A 402 -11.57 -14.43 19.28
C VAL A 402 -12.03 -15.57 18.37
N VAL A 403 -12.88 -15.27 17.41
CA VAL A 403 -13.33 -16.21 16.38
C VAL A 403 -12.64 -15.84 15.06
N PRO A 404 -11.55 -16.53 14.67
CA PRO A 404 -10.83 -16.24 13.44
C PRO A 404 -11.57 -16.75 12.20
N SER A 405 -11.11 -16.29 11.04
CA SER A 405 -11.50 -16.80 9.71
C SER A 405 -10.27 -17.26 8.93
N THR A 406 -10.46 -18.13 7.93
CA THR A 406 -9.38 -18.72 7.12
C THR A 406 -8.44 -17.66 6.55
N GLY A 407 -7.13 -17.85 6.76
CA GLY A 407 -6.08 -16.96 6.25
C GLY A 407 -5.94 -15.61 6.97
N SER A 408 -6.59 -15.42 8.12
CA SER A 408 -6.42 -14.21 8.93
C SER A 408 -5.09 -14.19 9.69
N THR A 409 -4.52 -12.99 9.81
CA THR A 409 -3.41 -12.71 10.73
C THR A 409 -3.93 -11.82 11.85
N ILE A 410 -3.66 -12.16 13.11
CA ILE A 410 -4.20 -11.46 14.29
C ILE A 410 -3.03 -11.10 15.19
N TYR A 411 -2.97 -9.86 15.67
CA TYR A 411 -2.01 -9.43 16.68
C TYR A 411 -2.77 -9.23 17.99
N LEU A 412 -2.34 -9.89 19.05
CA LEU A 412 -2.93 -9.78 20.38
C LEU A 412 -1.94 -9.07 21.29
N SER A 413 -2.41 -8.08 22.04
CA SER A 413 -1.57 -7.39 23.03
C SER A 413 -2.44 -6.71 24.07
N THR A 414 -1.92 -6.61 25.29
CA THR A 414 -2.46 -5.82 26.40
C THR A 414 -1.46 -4.70 26.69
N PRO A 415 -1.64 -3.48 26.14
CA PRO A 415 -0.69 -2.39 26.30
C PRO A 415 -0.41 -2.02 27.77
N GLY A 416 -1.41 -2.17 28.65
CA GLY A 416 -1.23 -1.97 30.10
C GLY A 416 -0.24 -2.95 30.73
N ALA A 417 -0.23 -4.21 30.27
CA ALA A 417 0.70 -5.23 30.74
C ALA A 417 2.12 -4.99 30.24
N LEU A 418 2.28 -4.66 28.95
CA LEU A 418 3.57 -4.27 28.38
C LEU A 418 4.18 -3.06 29.11
N ALA A 419 3.34 -2.12 29.55
CA ALA A 419 3.74 -0.97 30.34
C ALA A 419 3.89 -1.27 31.86
N LYS A 420 3.67 -2.52 32.30
CA LYS A 420 3.70 -2.97 33.70
C LYS A 420 2.73 -2.21 34.62
N LYS A 421 1.59 -1.79 34.07
CA LYS A 421 0.53 -1.04 34.76
C LYS A 421 -0.71 -1.87 35.05
N SER A 422 -0.83 -3.05 34.44
CA SER A 422 -1.94 -3.98 34.64
C SER A 422 -1.47 -5.42 34.40
N ASP A 423 -2.31 -6.39 34.73
CA ASP A 423 -2.15 -7.76 34.24
C ASP A 423 -2.41 -7.84 32.73
N ALA A 424 -1.97 -8.94 32.13
CA ALA A 424 -2.25 -9.27 30.74
C ALA A 424 -3.67 -9.84 30.57
N SER A 425 -4.15 -9.81 29.34
CA SER A 425 -5.49 -10.31 29.01
C SER A 425 -5.48 -11.82 28.79
N PHE A 426 -6.63 -12.45 28.99
CA PHE A 426 -6.87 -13.83 28.61
C PHE A 426 -7.55 -13.87 27.24
N TRP A 427 -6.97 -14.61 26.30
CA TRP A 427 -7.46 -14.74 24.94
C TRP A 427 -7.86 -16.19 24.66
N ARG A 428 -9.14 -16.42 24.39
CA ARG A 428 -9.65 -17.72 23.94
C ARG A 428 -9.91 -17.68 22.45
N ILE A 429 -9.09 -18.38 21.67
CA ILE A 429 -9.22 -18.46 20.22
C ILE A 429 -10.13 -19.64 19.87
N ASN A 430 -11.33 -19.36 19.40
CA ASN A 430 -12.33 -20.37 19.07
C ASN A 430 -12.30 -20.70 17.58
N THR A 431 -11.77 -21.88 17.24
CA THR A 431 -11.60 -22.33 15.85
C THR A 431 -12.80 -23.12 15.31
N ALA A 432 -13.89 -23.26 16.07
CA ALA A 432 -15.04 -24.07 15.67
C ALA A 432 -15.72 -23.61 14.36
N LYS A 433 -15.59 -22.32 14.03
CA LYS A 433 -16.12 -21.71 12.80
C LYS A 433 -15.11 -21.58 11.66
N LEU A 434 -13.88 -22.09 11.84
CA LEU A 434 -12.96 -22.19 10.70
C LEU A 434 -13.51 -23.19 9.68
N GLY A 435 -13.36 -22.87 8.39
CA GLY A 435 -13.67 -23.80 7.31
C GLY A 435 -12.69 -24.98 7.18
N GLU A 436 -11.73 -25.10 8.11
CA GLU A 436 -10.72 -26.14 8.18
C GLU A 436 -10.73 -26.80 9.57
N LEU A 437 -10.38 -28.09 9.63
CA LEU A 437 -10.33 -28.85 10.88
C LEU A 437 -9.02 -28.58 11.61
N ILE A 438 -9.09 -27.91 12.76
CA ILE A 438 -7.93 -27.65 13.62
C ILE A 438 -7.83 -28.75 14.69
N GLU A 439 -6.72 -29.47 14.64
CA GLU A 439 -6.33 -30.53 15.57
C GLU A 439 -4.99 -30.16 16.19
N ARG A 440 -4.52 -30.91 17.20
CA ARG A 440 -3.24 -30.65 17.88
C ARG A 440 -2.06 -30.42 16.94
N ALA A 441 -1.96 -31.19 15.85
CA ALA A 441 -0.87 -31.08 14.88
C ALA A 441 -0.85 -29.74 14.12
N HIS A 442 -2.00 -29.07 14.03
CA HIS A 442 -2.16 -27.78 13.36
C HIS A 442 -1.92 -26.59 14.30
N ILE A 443 -1.70 -26.84 15.59
CA ILE A 443 -1.40 -25.82 16.61
C ILE A 443 0.11 -25.84 16.85
N VAL A 444 0.80 -24.83 16.32
CA VAL A 444 2.27 -24.74 16.37
C VAL A 444 2.67 -23.37 16.88
N LEU A 445 3.48 -23.34 17.94
CA LEU A 445 4.07 -22.12 18.47
C LEU A 445 5.54 -22.06 18.05
N ASN A 446 5.88 -21.05 17.26
CA ASN A 446 7.26 -20.73 16.90
C ASN A 446 7.56 -19.32 17.41
N GLU A 447 8.44 -19.23 18.42
CA GLU A 447 8.75 -17.98 19.13
C GLU A 447 7.48 -17.28 19.63
N ASN A 448 7.07 -16.21 18.94
CA ASN A 448 5.94 -15.34 19.31
C ASN A 448 4.75 -15.55 18.36
N THR A 449 4.86 -16.50 17.43
CA THR A 449 3.87 -16.75 16.39
C THR A 449 3.20 -18.08 16.63
N LEU A 450 1.92 -18.03 16.99
CA LEU A 450 1.04 -19.18 17.07
C LEU A 450 0.35 -19.38 15.71
N THR A 451 0.63 -20.51 15.07
CA THR A 451 0.00 -20.92 13.82
C THR A 451 -1.12 -21.91 14.13
N LEU A 452 -2.29 -21.67 13.55
CA LEU A 452 -3.51 -22.48 13.68
C LEU A 452 -4.02 -22.80 12.27
N GLY A 453 -3.50 -23.86 11.65
CA GLY A 453 -3.76 -24.14 10.24
C GLY A 453 -3.34 -22.97 9.33
N SER A 454 -4.30 -22.35 8.64
CA SER A 454 -4.09 -21.17 7.80
C SER A 454 -4.02 -19.83 8.58
N VAL A 455 -4.40 -19.82 9.86
CA VAL A 455 -4.47 -18.60 10.69
C VAL A 455 -3.14 -18.38 11.41
N LYS A 456 -2.70 -17.11 11.48
CA LYS A 456 -1.52 -16.70 12.25
C LYS A 456 -1.90 -15.76 13.38
N VAL A 457 -1.46 -16.06 14.60
CA VAL A 457 -1.62 -15.21 15.77
C VAL A 457 -0.25 -14.78 16.27
N LEU A 458 -0.03 -13.47 16.29
CA LEU A 458 1.20 -12.83 16.72
C LEU A 458 1.02 -12.33 18.15
N LEU A 459 1.89 -12.77 19.05
CA LEU A 459 1.95 -12.37 20.44
C LEU A 459 3.12 -11.40 20.67
N PRO A 460 3.09 -10.58 21.73
CA PRO A 460 4.22 -9.73 22.08
C PRO A 460 5.45 -10.60 22.38
N PRO A 461 6.66 -10.22 21.95
CA PRO A 461 7.86 -10.98 22.23
C PRO A 461 8.13 -11.02 23.74
N VAL A 462 8.60 -12.16 24.25
CA VAL A 462 9.03 -12.31 25.64
C VAL A 462 10.46 -11.77 25.77
N THR A 463 10.60 -10.46 25.96
CA THR A 463 11.92 -9.81 26.13
C THR A 463 12.26 -9.51 27.58
N ASP A 464 11.26 -9.31 28.44
CA ASP A 464 11.42 -8.96 29.85
C ASP A 464 10.54 -9.90 30.72
N PRO A 465 11.14 -10.74 31.58
CA PRO A 465 10.40 -11.67 32.44
C PRO A 465 9.45 -11.01 33.45
N SER A 466 9.61 -9.71 33.72
CA SER A 466 8.74 -8.96 34.64
C SER A 466 7.47 -8.41 33.98
N VAL A 467 7.35 -8.54 32.65
CA VAL A 467 6.14 -8.16 31.91
C VAL A 467 5.12 -9.31 31.99
N PRO A 468 3.89 -9.07 32.48
CA PRO A 468 2.84 -10.09 32.45
C PRO A 468 2.57 -10.55 31.01
N LEU A 469 2.57 -11.88 30.80
CA LEU A 469 2.37 -12.48 29.49
C LEU A 469 0.89 -12.67 29.16
N GLU A 470 0.55 -12.49 27.88
CA GLU A 470 -0.78 -12.83 27.38
C GLU A 470 -1.10 -14.29 27.69
N GLN A 471 -2.28 -14.55 28.28
CA GLN A 471 -2.73 -15.91 28.54
C GLN A 471 -3.57 -16.37 27.35
N VAL A 472 -3.09 -17.34 26.58
CA VAL A 472 -3.74 -17.75 25.32
C VAL A 472 -4.19 -19.20 25.40
N SER A 473 -5.45 -19.44 25.03
CA SER A 473 -6.03 -20.78 24.85
C SER A 473 -6.67 -20.92 23.48
N VAL A 474 -6.65 -22.14 22.93
CA VAL A 474 -7.26 -22.49 21.64
C VAL A 474 -8.35 -23.52 21.89
N LEU A 475 -9.59 -23.19 21.53
CA LEU A 475 -10.74 -24.08 21.60
C LEU A 475 -11.00 -24.66 20.20
N THR A 476 -10.92 -25.98 20.06
CA THR A 476 -11.16 -26.68 18.81
C THR A 476 -12.65 -26.94 18.57
N LYS A 477 -13.02 -27.25 17.32
CA LYS A 477 -14.39 -27.66 16.97
C LYS A 477 -14.86 -28.90 17.74
N GLN A 478 -13.93 -29.77 18.13
CA GLN A 478 -14.22 -31.01 18.85
C GLN A 478 -14.39 -30.79 20.37
N GLY A 479 -14.25 -29.54 20.86
CA GLY A 479 -14.45 -29.20 22.27
C GLY A 479 -13.18 -29.25 23.13
N GLU A 480 -12.04 -29.61 22.54
CA GLU A 480 -10.74 -29.61 23.21
C GLU A 480 -10.23 -28.18 23.42
N GLN A 481 -9.64 -27.91 24.59
CA GLN A 481 -8.94 -26.65 24.87
C GLN A 481 -7.44 -26.90 25.06
N TYR A 482 -6.62 -26.22 24.27
CA TYR A 482 -5.16 -26.20 24.39
C TYR A 482 -4.68 -24.87 24.94
N ASP A 483 -3.91 -24.89 26.01
CA ASP A 483 -3.30 -23.68 26.57
C ASP A 483 -1.87 -23.49 26.03
N ILE A 484 -1.51 -22.23 25.79
CA ILE A 484 -0.26 -21.83 25.14
C ILE A 484 0.66 -21.18 26.18
N ARG A 485 1.87 -21.73 26.33
CA ARG A 485 2.92 -21.22 27.23
C ARG A 485 4.04 -20.64 26.42
N GLN A 486 3.95 -19.33 26.16
CA GLN A 486 4.93 -18.62 25.36
C GLN A 486 6.32 -18.61 26.01
N ASP A 487 6.38 -18.50 27.33
CA ASP A 487 7.61 -18.56 28.13
C ASP A 487 8.35 -19.89 28.04
N LEU A 488 7.61 -20.99 27.84
CA LEU A 488 8.17 -22.35 27.75
C LEU A 488 8.16 -22.90 26.32
N GLY A 489 7.71 -22.11 25.33
CA GLY A 489 7.51 -22.57 23.95
C GLY A 489 6.56 -23.78 23.84
N GLY A 490 5.65 -23.94 24.79
CA GLY A 490 4.91 -25.17 25.00
C GLY A 490 3.40 -25.06 24.75
N ILE A 491 2.80 -26.17 24.33
CA ILE A 491 1.36 -26.31 24.08
C ILE A 491 0.89 -27.57 24.78
N TYR A 492 -0.14 -27.48 25.61
CA TYR A 492 -0.68 -28.63 26.33
C TYR A 492 -2.20 -28.64 26.35
N LEU A 493 -2.78 -29.85 26.42
CA LEU A 493 -4.22 -30.04 26.56
C LEU A 493 -4.62 -29.67 28.00
N ALA A 494 -5.51 -28.70 28.13
CA ALA A 494 -6.03 -28.20 29.41
C ALA A 494 -7.43 -28.72 29.72
N GLN A 495 -8.24 -28.95 28.69
CA GLN A 495 -9.59 -29.50 28.81
C GLN A 495 -9.89 -30.43 27.64
N LEU A 496 -10.56 -31.55 27.92
CA LEU A 496 -11.10 -32.48 26.93
C LEU A 496 -12.63 -32.51 27.02
N ASP A 497 -13.31 -32.50 25.87
CA ASP A 497 -14.73 -32.80 25.80
C ASP A 497 -14.93 -34.29 25.51
N ALA A 498 -15.61 -34.98 26.42
CA ALA A 498 -15.90 -36.41 26.31
C ALA A 498 -17.09 -36.71 25.38
N SER A 499 -17.93 -35.72 25.08
CA SER A 499 -19.16 -35.90 24.27
C SER A 499 -18.95 -36.59 22.90
N PRO A 500 -17.80 -36.43 22.20
CA PRO A 500 -17.55 -37.14 20.93
C PRO A 500 -17.25 -38.63 21.07
N TYR A 501 -16.97 -39.15 22.27
CA TYR A 501 -16.56 -40.53 22.51
C TYR A 501 -17.75 -41.43 22.85
N GLN A 502 -17.64 -42.74 22.57
CA GLN A 502 -18.71 -43.70 22.82
C GLN A 502 -18.59 -44.36 24.19
N THR A 503 -17.36 -44.49 24.72
CA THR A 503 -17.11 -45.12 26.02
C THR A 503 -16.11 -44.34 26.86
N VAL A 504 -16.21 -44.44 28.19
CA VAL A 504 -15.23 -43.83 29.12
C VAL A 504 -13.81 -44.38 28.89
N ALA A 505 -13.69 -45.63 28.45
CA ALA A 505 -12.41 -46.23 28.07
C ALA A 505 -11.76 -45.55 26.86
N GLU A 506 -12.55 -45.14 25.86
CA GLU A 506 -12.03 -44.39 24.71
C GLU A 506 -11.54 -42.99 25.11
N VAL A 507 -12.25 -42.31 26.01
CA VAL A 507 -11.84 -41.02 26.58
C VAL A 507 -10.50 -41.17 27.30
N TRP A 508 -10.38 -42.20 28.13
CA TRP A 508 -9.15 -42.53 28.87
C TRP A 508 -7.96 -42.78 27.93
N GLU A 509 -8.15 -43.60 26.90
CA GLU A 509 -7.11 -43.87 25.92
C GLU A 509 -6.72 -42.61 25.10
N ALA A 510 -7.67 -41.72 24.82
CA ALA A 510 -7.37 -40.43 24.19
C ALA A 510 -6.50 -39.54 25.09
N LEU A 511 -6.80 -39.46 26.39
CA LEU A 511 -5.99 -38.73 27.38
C LEU A 511 -4.57 -39.30 27.48
N ARG A 512 -4.42 -40.63 27.49
CA ARG A 512 -3.11 -41.29 27.49
C ARG A 512 -2.32 -41.05 26.21
N ARG A 513 -2.96 -41.10 25.03
CA ARG A 513 -2.32 -40.74 23.76
C ARG A 513 -1.83 -39.29 23.77
N SER A 514 -2.65 -38.37 24.29
CA SER A 514 -2.27 -36.96 24.43
C SER A 514 -1.01 -36.80 25.29
N ARG A 515 -0.87 -37.58 26.37
CA ARG A 515 0.33 -37.62 27.23
C ARG A 515 1.60 -38.09 26.50
N GLN A 516 1.49 -39.04 25.58
CA GLN A 516 2.66 -39.55 24.84
C GLN A 516 3.24 -38.52 23.87
N TRP A 517 2.43 -37.60 23.37
CA TRP A 517 2.83 -36.63 22.33
C TRP A 517 3.08 -35.21 22.86
N SER A 518 2.79 -34.94 24.13
CA SER A 518 2.91 -33.61 24.71
C SER A 518 4.18 -33.48 25.57
N THR A 519 4.98 -32.46 25.30
CA THR A 519 6.16 -32.11 26.12
C THR A 519 5.78 -31.45 27.45
N LEU A 520 4.58 -30.89 27.55
CA LEU A 520 3.96 -30.33 28.75
C LEU A 520 2.55 -30.88 28.91
N MET A 521 2.10 -31.10 30.14
CA MET A 521 0.74 -31.55 30.46
C MET A 521 0.21 -30.81 31.68
N ALA A 522 -1.09 -30.50 31.67
CA ALA A 522 -1.78 -30.05 32.87
C ALA A 522 -1.78 -31.19 33.90
N ARG A 523 -1.46 -30.88 35.16
CA ARG A 523 -1.47 -31.91 36.22
C ARG A 523 -2.87 -32.47 36.43
N GLN A 524 -3.86 -31.60 36.51
CA GLN A 524 -5.27 -31.94 36.51
C GLN A 524 -5.89 -31.37 35.24
N LEU A 525 -6.37 -32.25 34.38
CA LEU A 525 -6.99 -31.91 33.11
C LEU A 525 -8.50 -32.06 33.25
N ARG A 526 -9.25 -30.99 33.00
CA ARG A 526 -10.70 -31.02 33.17
C ARG A 526 -11.35 -31.81 32.04
N VAL A 527 -12.24 -32.75 32.37
CA VAL A 527 -12.99 -33.53 31.39
C VAL A 527 -14.46 -33.16 31.49
N ILE A 528 -14.98 -32.53 30.43
CA ILE A 528 -16.40 -32.14 30.35
C ILE A 528 -17.19 -33.23 29.63
N GLY A 529 -18.50 -33.33 29.90
CA GLY A 529 -19.35 -34.38 29.33
C GLY A 529 -19.34 -35.71 30.09
N LEU A 530 -18.60 -35.79 31.20
CA LEU A 530 -18.66 -36.91 32.15
C LEU A 530 -19.20 -36.44 33.50
N GLU A 531 -19.93 -37.34 34.17
CA GLU A 531 -20.43 -37.16 35.54
C GLU A 531 -20.24 -38.44 36.36
N LEU A 532 -20.34 -38.32 37.68
CA LEU A 532 -20.30 -39.46 38.59
C LEU A 532 -21.61 -40.25 38.51
N SER A 533 -21.51 -41.56 38.36
CA SER A 533 -22.64 -42.49 38.21
C SER A 533 -23.54 -42.55 39.47
N ASP A 534 -23.03 -42.16 40.63
CA ASP A 534 -23.76 -42.12 41.90
C ASP A 534 -24.65 -40.87 42.08
N GLY A 535 -24.67 -39.97 41.10
CA GLY A 535 -25.46 -38.75 41.13
C GLY A 535 -24.80 -37.59 41.88
N THR A 536 -23.58 -37.75 42.38
CA THR A 536 -22.83 -36.65 43.00
C THR A 536 -22.47 -35.60 41.94
N VAL A 537 -22.92 -34.36 42.15
CA VAL A 537 -22.61 -33.24 41.26
C VAL A 537 -21.18 -32.77 41.53
N SER A 538 -20.24 -33.18 40.68
CA SER A 538 -18.84 -32.78 40.76
C SER A 538 -18.25 -32.65 39.36
N GLY A 539 -17.30 -31.72 39.18
CA GLY A 539 -16.44 -31.72 38.00
C GLY A 539 -15.55 -32.95 38.00
N VAL A 540 -15.39 -33.56 36.82
CA VAL A 540 -14.50 -34.70 36.59
C VAL A 540 -13.20 -34.18 35.98
N HIS A 541 -12.08 -34.65 36.51
CA HIS A 541 -10.76 -34.35 35.96
C HIS A 541 -9.92 -35.61 35.86
N TYR A 542 -8.91 -35.55 35.00
CA TYR A 542 -7.88 -36.57 34.84
C TYR A 542 -6.57 -36.06 35.46
N ASP A 543 -6.03 -36.78 36.45
CA ASP A 543 -4.71 -36.49 37.01
C ASP A 543 -3.64 -37.17 36.14
N SER A 544 -2.93 -36.38 35.35
CA SER A 544 -1.92 -36.87 34.42
C SER A 544 -0.66 -37.41 35.11
N GLY A 545 -0.41 -36.99 36.36
CA GLY A 545 0.74 -37.44 37.16
C GLY A 545 0.50 -38.80 37.79
N ARG A 546 -0.73 -39.06 38.22
CA ARG A 546 -1.15 -40.34 38.83
C ARG A 546 -1.79 -41.31 37.85
N ASP A 547 -2.14 -40.87 36.64
CA ASP A 547 -2.89 -41.65 35.65
C ASP A 547 -4.19 -42.19 36.28
N CYS A 548 -4.94 -41.30 36.95
CA CYS A 548 -6.17 -41.61 37.68
C CYS A 548 -7.27 -40.58 37.36
N TRP A 549 -8.55 -40.95 37.50
CA TRP A 549 -9.65 -39.99 37.54
C TRP A 549 -9.72 -39.31 38.90
N GLY A 550 -10.31 -38.12 38.93
CA GLY A 550 -10.62 -37.39 40.15
C GLY A 550 -11.90 -36.57 40.03
N ALA A 551 -12.42 -36.18 41.19
CA ALA A 551 -13.62 -35.37 41.33
C ALA A 551 -13.30 -34.13 42.17
N ASP A 552 -13.78 -32.96 41.75
CA ASP A 552 -13.49 -31.68 42.41
C ASP A 552 -14.03 -31.59 43.86
N VAL A 553 -15.22 -32.15 44.13
CA VAL A 553 -15.89 -32.05 45.44
C VAL A 553 -15.26 -32.95 46.49
N ASP A 554 -14.62 -34.05 46.08
CA ASP A 554 -13.85 -34.93 46.97
C ASP A 554 -12.52 -35.35 46.32
N PRO A 555 -11.46 -34.54 46.48
CA PRO A 555 -10.15 -34.80 45.89
C PRO A 555 -9.45 -36.07 46.41
N LEU A 556 -9.92 -36.64 47.52
CA LEU A 556 -9.37 -37.87 48.12
C LEU A 556 -10.12 -39.12 47.66
N ARG A 557 -11.30 -38.96 47.06
CA ARG A 557 -12.08 -40.06 46.50
C ARG A 557 -11.31 -40.72 45.37
N THR A 558 -11.20 -42.06 45.45
CA THR A 558 -10.74 -42.85 44.31
C THR A 558 -11.88 -42.97 43.31
N VAL A 559 -11.70 -42.42 42.10
CA VAL A 559 -12.66 -42.51 41.01
C VAL A 559 -12.12 -43.47 39.96
N THR A 560 -12.93 -44.47 39.58
CA THR A 560 -12.60 -45.40 38.50
C THR A 560 -13.45 -45.11 37.26
N SER A 561 -13.06 -45.64 36.10
CA SER A 561 -13.85 -45.48 34.87
C SER A 561 -15.27 -46.07 34.97
N ALA A 562 -15.51 -47.01 35.89
CA ALA A 562 -16.84 -47.59 36.14
C ALA A 562 -17.74 -46.64 36.95
N ASP A 563 -17.15 -45.72 37.70
CA ASP A 563 -17.87 -44.71 38.49
C ASP A 563 -18.30 -43.50 37.65
N LEU A 564 -18.01 -43.51 36.35
CA LEU A 564 -18.26 -42.41 35.43
C LEU A 564 -19.27 -42.82 34.35
N ARG A 565 -20.09 -41.86 33.94
CA ARG A 565 -21.01 -41.98 32.80
C ARG A 565 -21.07 -40.66 32.03
N PHE A 566 -21.54 -40.72 30.78
CA PHE A 566 -21.74 -39.52 29.98
C PHE A 566 -22.91 -38.70 30.51
N SER A 567 -22.68 -37.39 30.67
CA SER A 567 -23.72 -36.45 31.07
C SER A 567 -24.81 -36.37 29.99
N GLY A 568 -26.06 -36.63 30.36
CA GLY A 568 -27.21 -36.51 29.45
C GLY A 568 -27.68 -37.79 28.75
N VAL A 569 -27.16 -38.97 29.10
CA VAL A 569 -27.84 -40.23 28.72
C VAL A 569 -29.00 -40.45 29.67
N ALA A 570 -30.21 -40.10 29.25
CA ALA A 570 -31.41 -40.64 29.88
C ALA A 570 -31.31 -42.18 29.79
N SER A 571 -31.14 -42.83 30.94
CA SER A 571 -31.37 -44.26 31.05
C SER A 571 -32.79 -44.55 30.58
N VAL A 572 -32.93 -45.35 29.53
CA VAL A 572 -34.21 -45.88 29.04
C VAL A 572 -34.94 -46.60 30.17
#